data_AF-A0ABC8X4S9-F1
#
_entry.id   AF-A0ABC8X4S9-F1
#
_cell.length_a   1.000
_cell.length_b   1.000
_cell.length_c   1.000
_cell.angle_alpha   90.00
_cell.angle_beta   90.00
_cell.angle_gamma   90.00
#
_symmetry.space_group_name_H-M   'P 1'
#
loop_
_entity.id
_entity.type
_entity.pdbx_description
1 polymer ?
#
loop_
_entity_poly.entity_id
_entity_poly.type
_entity_poly.pdbx_seq_one_letter_code
_entity_poly.pdbx_strand_id
1 'polypeptide(L)'
;MPSLAARLAVPAAALLLLFLAAPASATNFTCATPGATCQSAIGYAVPNATTYAELAARFNTTTTLAELLGANNLPTTTSPSAPIAAKTTLRIPFRCSCGSKGVGHSDGGPIYVVQPQDGLDHIAREVFDAFVTYQEVATANNITDVNLIYPVCRSSISNTSADHNLLLPNGTYALTAEDCMQCSCSANNYEQLSCTSVQRSRCPTVPPCDGGLKLGEKSGAGCESKMCAYTGYSKTTSLSIHTGLVTANQTACNQKGGAARSEFAGSVWRMSVISFHMVLILICFL
;
A
#
# COMPACT_ATOMS: atom_id res chain seq x y z
N MET A 1 50.15 28.30 -65.68
CA MET A 1 51.16 27.45 -65.02
C MET A 1 51.49 28.09 -63.67
N PRO A 2 51.61 27.41 -62.52
CA PRO A 2 51.08 26.12 -62.03
C PRO A 2 50.12 26.32 -60.80
N SER A 3 49.09 25.47 -60.60
CA SER A 3 48.97 24.38 -59.59
C SER A 3 49.45 24.66 -58.15
N LEU A 4 48.54 24.59 -57.18
CA LEU A 4 48.74 23.77 -55.97
C LEU A 4 47.39 23.37 -55.34
N ALA A 5 47.13 22.05 -55.33
CA ALA A 5 46.05 21.42 -54.61
C ALA A 5 46.42 21.27 -53.13
N ALA A 6 45.47 21.56 -52.23
CA ALA A 6 45.45 20.97 -50.89
C ALA A 6 44.00 20.84 -50.42
N ARG A 7 43.49 19.62 -50.58
CA ARG A 7 42.28 19.15 -49.89
C ARG A 7 42.62 18.95 -48.42
N LEU A 8 41.86 19.54 -47.52
CA LEU A 8 41.63 19.00 -46.17
C LEU A 8 40.15 19.22 -45.82
N ALA A 9 39.35 18.23 -46.16
CA ALA A 9 38.09 17.96 -45.48
C ALA A 9 38.41 17.10 -44.26
N VAL A 10 37.85 17.42 -43.09
CA VAL A 10 37.58 16.53 -41.94
C VAL A 10 36.71 17.35 -40.95
N PRO A 11 35.78 16.71 -40.22
CA PRO A 11 34.37 17.04 -40.32
C PRO A 11 33.78 17.72 -39.08
N ALA A 12 32.50 18.04 -39.18
CA ALA A 12 31.62 18.50 -38.13
C ALA A 12 31.74 17.66 -36.84
N ALA A 13 32.41 18.21 -35.83
CA ALA A 13 32.29 17.75 -34.46
C ALA A 13 31.05 18.41 -33.85
N ALA A 14 29.89 17.79 -34.09
CA ALA A 14 28.68 18.05 -33.33
C ALA A 14 28.98 17.73 -31.86
N LEU A 15 29.08 18.77 -31.03
CA LEU A 15 29.16 18.64 -29.58
C LEU A 15 27.78 18.24 -29.07
N LEU A 16 27.42 16.97 -29.26
CA LEU A 16 26.24 16.35 -28.68
C LEU A 16 26.49 16.23 -27.18
N LEU A 17 25.97 17.19 -26.41
CA LEU A 17 25.80 17.04 -24.97
C LEU A 17 24.88 15.83 -24.75
N LEU A 18 25.48 14.66 -24.60
CA LEU A 18 24.89 13.51 -23.94
C LEU A 18 24.58 13.95 -22.51
N PHE A 19 23.39 14.52 -22.31
CA PHE A 19 22.70 14.39 -21.05
C PHE A 19 22.42 12.91 -20.87
N LEU A 20 23.43 12.20 -20.38
CA LEU A 20 23.25 10.96 -19.63
C LEU A 20 22.34 11.35 -18.47
N ALA A 21 21.02 11.28 -18.69
CA ALA A 21 20.09 11.10 -17.61
C ALA A 21 20.54 9.79 -16.97
N ALA A 22 21.31 9.90 -15.89
CA ALA A 22 21.64 8.77 -15.06
C ALA A 22 20.30 8.07 -14.77
N PRO A 23 20.16 6.77 -15.08
CA PRO A 23 18.99 6.06 -14.61
C PRO A 23 19.04 6.20 -13.09
N ALA A 24 18.05 6.86 -12.51
CA ALA A 24 17.76 6.73 -11.09
C ALA A 24 17.20 5.32 -10.92
N SER A 25 18.09 4.33 -11.00
CA SER A 25 17.81 2.97 -10.60
C SER A 25 17.85 2.99 -9.08
N ALA A 26 16.73 2.68 -8.43
CA ALA A 26 16.76 2.26 -7.04
C ALA A 26 17.60 0.97 -6.99
N THR A 27 18.86 1.09 -6.63
CA THR A 27 19.77 -0.04 -6.46
C THR A 27 19.21 -0.92 -5.34
N ASN A 28 18.99 -2.20 -5.60
CA ASN A 28 18.54 -3.14 -4.57
C ASN A 28 19.45 -3.07 -3.33
N PHE A 29 18.84 -3.00 -2.16
CA PHE A 29 19.57 -3.06 -0.89
C PHE A 29 20.03 -4.50 -0.65
N THR A 30 21.29 -4.80 -0.96
CA THR A 30 21.89 -6.12 -0.68
C THR A 30 22.29 -6.24 0.77
N CYS A 31 22.16 -7.43 1.34
CA CYS A 31 22.49 -7.72 2.73
C CYS A 31 23.26 -9.05 2.83
N ALA A 32 24.19 -9.13 3.77
CA ALA A 32 25.12 -10.25 3.87
C ALA A 32 24.60 -11.42 4.74
N THR A 33 23.68 -11.15 5.66
CA THR A 33 23.28 -12.11 6.69
C THR A 33 21.79 -12.45 6.54
N PRO A 34 21.44 -13.59 5.91
CA PRO A 34 20.06 -14.04 5.80
C PRO A 34 19.35 -14.09 7.16
N GLY A 35 18.12 -13.58 7.21
CA GLY A 35 17.31 -13.49 8.43
C GLY A 35 17.70 -12.35 9.38
N ALA A 36 18.77 -11.60 9.12
CA ALA A 36 19.10 -10.43 9.92
C ALA A 36 18.07 -9.31 9.67
N THR A 37 17.62 -8.68 10.75
CA THR A 37 16.79 -7.47 10.68
C THR A 37 17.64 -6.23 10.89
N CYS A 38 17.31 -5.12 10.22
CA CYS A 38 18.02 -3.86 10.35
C CYS A 38 17.08 -2.65 10.41
N GLN A 39 17.62 -1.47 10.70
CA GLN A 39 16.92 -0.21 10.55
C GLN A 39 17.47 0.51 9.31
N SER A 40 16.57 0.83 8.38
CA SER A 40 16.88 1.49 7.12
C SER A 40 15.96 2.69 6.92
N ALA A 41 16.17 3.46 5.86
CA ALA A 41 15.27 4.54 5.50
C ALA A 41 15.28 4.78 3.99
N ILE A 42 14.14 5.24 3.46
CA ILE A 42 14.03 5.77 2.08
C ILE A 42 13.89 7.29 2.11
N GLY A 43 14.34 7.95 1.05
CA GLY A 43 14.03 9.36 0.80
C GLY A 43 12.78 9.48 -0.06
N TYR A 44 11.60 9.54 0.55
CA TYR A 44 10.32 9.53 -0.16
C TYR A 44 9.90 10.93 -0.59
N ALA A 45 9.76 11.17 -1.89
CA ALA A 45 9.16 12.39 -2.42
C ALA A 45 7.63 12.28 -2.40
N VAL A 46 6.96 13.10 -1.58
CA VAL A 46 5.49 13.04 -1.52
C VAL A 46 4.89 13.49 -2.87
N PRO A 47 4.01 12.69 -3.51
CA PRO A 47 3.49 13.05 -4.84
C PRO A 47 2.57 14.28 -4.79
N ASN A 48 1.74 14.35 -3.75
CA ASN A 48 0.77 15.41 -3.49
C ASN A 48 0.98 16.02 -2.09
N ALA A 49 0.40 17.20 -1.85
CA ALA A 49 0.39 17.79 -0.51
C ALA A 49 -0.38 16.88 0.47
N THR A 50 0.17 16.71 1.67
CA THR A 50 -0.36 15.79 2.69
C THR A 50 0.01 16.27 4.09
N THR A 51 -0.22 15.46 5.13
CA THR A 51 0.18 15.75 6.52
C THR A 51 1.07 14.64 7.08
N TYR A 52 1.79 14.90 8.18
CA TYR A 52 2.61 13.87 8.83
C TYR A 52 1.79 12.67 9.32
N ALA A 53 0.56 12.89 9.78
CA ALA A 53 -0.34 11.81 10.18
C ALA A 53 -0.72 10.90 9.01
N GLU A 54 -1.10 11.48 7.87
CA GLU A 54 -1.44 10.73 6.66
C GLU A 54 -0.23 10.00 6.07
N LEU A 55 0.94 10.63 6.09
CA LEU A 55 2.17 10.02 5.63
C LEU A 55 2.59 8.84 6.52
N ALA A 56 2.54 9.00 7.85
CA ALA A 56 2.78 7.90 8.79
C ALA A 56 1.76 6.77 8.60
N ALA A 57 0.49 7.09 8.35
CA ALA A 57 -0.55 6.10 8.08
C ALA A 57 -0.34 5.36 6.74
N ARG A 58 0.27 5.99 5.73
CA ARG A 58 0.63 5.34 4.46
C ARG A 58 1.72 4.29 4.65
N PHE A 59 2.71 4.58 5.49
CA PHE A 59 3.80 3.67 5.84
C PHE A 59 3.52 2.90 7.13
N ASN A 60 2.23 2.76 7.48
CA ASN A 60 1.79 2.01 8.65
C ASN A 60 2.40 0.61 8.63
N THR A 61 2.71 0.07 9.82
CA THR A 61 3.54 -1.12 10.12
C THR A 61 5.06 -0.92 10.06
N THR A 62 5.57 0.05 9.31
CA THR A 62 7.03 0.28 9.23
C THR A 62 7.53 1.53 9.96
N THR A 63 6.65 2.52 10.17
CA THR A 63 7.04 3.83 10.71
C THR A 63 5.96 4.41 11.63
N THR A 64 6.33 4.78 12.85
CA THR A 64 5.47 5.60 13.73
C THR A 64 5.60 7.09 13.43
N LEU A 65 4.60 7.89 13.82
CA LEU A 65 4.69 9.36 13.70
C LEU A 65 5.92 9.92 14.41
N ALA A 66 6.24 9.42 15.61
CA ALA A 66 7.40 9.86 16.37
C ALA A 66 8.73 9.55 15.64
N GLU A 67 8.86 8.36 15.05
CA GLU A 67 10.03 7.98 14.27
C GLU A 67 10.15 8.81 12.98
N LEU A 68 9.02 9.08 12.31
CA LEU A 68 8.98 9.95 11.14
C LEU A 68 9.46 11.36 11.48
N LEU A 69 8.96 11.96 12.57
CA LEU A 69 9.38 13.28 13.01
C LEU A 69 10.87 13.29 13.38
N GLY A 70 11.32 12.30 14.18
CA GLY A 70 12.72 12.17 14.59
C GLY A 70 13.68 11.98 13.41
N ALA A 71 13.32 11.16 12.42
CA ALA A 71 14.14 10.93 11.23
C ALA A 71 14.32 12.19 10.35
N ASN A 72 13.43 13.18 10.51
CA ASN A 72 13.46 14.45 9.78
C ASN A 72 13.85 15.65 10.65
N ASN A 73 14.43 15.40 11.84
CA ASN A 73 14.87 16.43 12.80
C ASN A 73 13.76 17.40 13.25
N LEU A 74 12.52 16.90 13.34
CA LEU A 74 11.37 17.68 13.79
C LEU A 74 11.10 17.50 15.27
N PRO A 75 10.66 18.54 15.99
CA PRO A 75 10.26 18.42 17.40
C PRO A 75 9.13 17.41 17.59
N THR A 76 9.13 16.71 18.72
CA THR A 76 8.02 15.81 19.11
C THR A 76 6.69 16.53 19.34
N THR A 77 6.73 17.86 19.48
CA THR A 77 5.56 18.74 19.58
C THR A 77 4.98 19.15 18.22
N THR A 78 5.57 18.71 17.11
CA THR A 78 5.05 18.98 15.76
C THR A 78 3.65 18.40 15.63
N SER A 79 2.70 19.23 15.17
CA SER A 79 1.32 18.80 14.99
C SER A 79 1.22 17.65 13.98
N PRO A 80 0.47 16.57 14.26
CA PRO A 80 0.21 15.51 13.28
C PRO A 80 -0.41 16.03 11.98
N SER A 81 -1.19 17.11 12.06
CA SER A 81 -1.84 17.77 10.92
C SER A 81 -0.96 18.84 10.26
N ALA A 82 0.32 18.96 10.65
CA ALA A 82 1.22 19.91 10.01
C ALA A 82 1.38 19.54 8.51
N PRO A 83 1.24 20.53 7.61
CA PRO A 83 1.21 20.28 6.17
C PRO A 83 2.60 19.99 5.62
N ILE A 84 2.66 19.08 4.65
CA ILE A 84 3.82 18.73 3.85
C ILE A 84 3.49 19.12 2.42
N ALA A 85 4.32 19.99 1.82
CA ALA A 85 4.13 20.40 0.43
C ALA A 85 4.41 19.26 -0.55
N ALA A 86 3.72 19.24 -1.69
CA ALA A 86 3.98 18.28 -2.76
C ALA A 86 5.46 18.32 -3.18
N LYS A 87 6.00 17.17 -3.57
CA LYS A 87 7.40 16.93 -3.98
C LYS A 87 8.44 17.19 -2.90
N THR A 88 8.03 17.41 -1.65
CA THR A 88 8.95 17.42 -0.50
C THR A 88 9.50 16.02 -0.28
N THR A 89 10.82 15.87 -0.24
CA THR A 89 11.47 14.59 0.11
C THR A 89 11.63 14.48 1.62
N LEU A 90 11.08 13.42 2.19
CA LEU A 90 11.18 13.11 3.62
C LEU A 90 11.91 11.78 3.83
N ARG A 91 12.66 11.68 4.92
CA ARG A 91 13.28 10.43 5.35
C ARG A 91 12.24 9.56 6.05
N ILE A 92 11.92 8.40 5.47
CA ILE A 92 10.96 7.44 6.02
C ILE A 92 11.75 6.25 6.57
N PRO A 93 11.88 6.11 7.91
CA PRO A 93 12.58 4.97 8.51
C PRO A 93 11.71 3.71 8.44
N PHE A 94 12.31 2.56 8.18
CA PHE A 94 11.61 1.28 8.18
C PHE A 94 12.54 0.16 8.67
N ARG A 95 11.94 -0.88 9.25
CA ARG A 95 12.64 -2.11 9.59
C ARG A 95 12.88 -2.94 8.33
N CYS A 96 14.10 -3.37 8.11
CA CYS A 96 14.47 -4.27 7.03
C CYS A 96 14.60 -5.71 7.53
N SER A 97 14.41 -6.68 6.64
CA SER A 97 14.73 -8.09 6.81
C SER A 97 15.56 -8.57 5.63
N CYS A 98 16.61 -9.34 5.89
CA CYS A 98 17.48 -9.90 4.87
C CYS A 98 16.93 -11.24 4.36
N GLY A 99 16.56 -11.29 3.09
CA GLY A 99 16.11 -12.52 2.44
C GLY A 99 17.23 -13.53 2.24
N SER A 100 16.85 -14.80 2.00
CA SER A 100 17.79 -15.91 1.76
C SER A 100 18.70 -15.72 0.55
N LYS A 101 18.31 -14.87 -0.40
CA LYS A 101 19.10 -14.50 -1.58
C LYS A 101 20.05 -13.31 -1.36
N GLY A 102 20.23 -12.85 -0.11
CA GLY A 102 21.08 -11.69 0.21
C GLY A 102 20.46 -10.35 -0.19
N VAL A 103 19.12 -10.27 -0.21
CA VAL A 103 18.35 -9.10 -0.62
C VAL A 103 17.53 -8.62 0.55
N GLY A 104 17.78 -7.39 0.98
CA GLY A 104 17.01 -6.77 2.03
C GLY A 104 15.68 -6.27 1.49
N HIS A 105 14.62 -6.57 2.22
CA HIS A 105 13.27 -6.10 1.98
C HIS A 105 12.77 -5.43 3.25
N SER A 106 11.73 -4.61 3.13
CA SER A 106 11.03 -4.09 4.30
C SER A 106 10.30 -5.23 5.02
N ASP A 107 10.38 -5.22 6.35
CA ASP A 107 9.86 -6.29 7.21
C ASP A 107 8.39 -6.01 7.55
N GLY A 108 7.46 -6.66 6.84
CA GLY A 108 6.02 -6.61 7.14
C GLY A 108 5.26 -5.35 6.67
N GLY A 109 5.83 -4.55 5.77
CA GLY A 109 5.13 -3.40 5.17
C GLY A 109 6.02 -2.56 4.25
N PRO A 110 5.54 -1.42 3.74
CA PRO A 110 4.20 -0.88 3.93
C PRO A 110 3.15 -1.72 3.19
N ILE A 111 1.94 -1.75 3.74
CA ILE A 111 0.80 -2.42 3.13
C ILE A 111 0.01 -1.38 2.31
N TYR A 112 -0.08 -1.59 1.00
CA TYR A 112 -0.92 -0.76 0.13
C TYR A 112 -2.29 -1.39 -0.08
N VAL A 113 -3.31 -0.55 -0.29
CA VAL A 113 -4.70 -0.92 -0.61
C VAL A 113 -4.99 -0.61 -2.07
N VAL A 114 -5.18 -1.63 -2.91
CA VAL A 114 -5.59 -1.41 -4.30
C VAL A 114 -6.88 -0.58 -4.34
N GLN A 115 -6.83 0.55 -5.02
CA GLN A 115 -7.99 1.38 -5.32
C GLN A 115 -8.64 0.95 -6.63
N PRO A 116 -9.91 1.32 -6.88
CA PRO A 116 -10.53 1.11 -8.18
C PRO A 116 -9.66 1.70 -9.30
N GLN A 117 -9.43 0.90 -10.36
CA GLN A 117 -8.62 1.24 -11.54
C GLN A 117 -7.09 1.27 -11.32
N ASP A 118 -6.59 0.84 -10.16
CA ASP A 118 -5.16 0.68 -9.99
C ASP A 118 -4.57 -0.40 -10.91
N GLY A 119 -3.31 -0.19 -11.26
CA GLY A 119 -2.43 -1.19 -11.85
C GLY A 119 -1.15 -1.31 -11.03
N LEU A 120 -0.52 -2.48 -11.03
CA LEU A 120 0.72 -2.69 -10.25
C LEU A 120 1.83 -1.70 -10.63
N ASP A 121 1.94 -1.34 -11.92
CA ASP A 121 2.92 -0.36 -12.40
C ASP A 121 2.63 1.05 -11.88
N HIS A 122 1.37 1.47 -11.88
CA HIS A 122 0.94 2.75 -11.30
C HIS A 122 1.30 2.83 -9.82
N ILE A 123 0.97 1.78 -9.05
CA ILE A 123 1.27 1.71 -7.62
C ILE A 123 2.78 1.81 -7.39
N ALA A 124 3.57 1.02 -8.12
CA ALA A 124 5.01 1.01 -8.00
C ALA A 124 5.64 2.38 -8.30
N ARG A 125 5.26 3.01 -9.42
CA ARG A 125 5.93 4.22 -9.93
C ARG A 125 5.40 5.51 -9.36
N GLU A 126 4.07 5.64 -9.25
CA GLU A 126 3.43 6.90 -8.88
C GLU A 126 3.10 6.99 -7.39
N VAL A 127 2.86 5.85 -6.71
CA VAL A 127 2.56 5.83 -5.27
C VAL A 127 3.83 5.68 -4.43
N PHE A 128 4.73 4.78 -4.84
CA PHE A 128 5.96 4.45 -4.12
C PHE A 128 7.23 4.89 -4.85
N ASP A 129 7.14 5.90 -5.73
CA ASP A 129 8.28 6.60 -6.34
C ASP A 129 9.31 5.64 -7.01
N ALA A 130 8.82 4.54 -7.57
CA ALA A 130 9.62 3.49 -8.20
C ALA A 130 10.69 2.86 -7.28
N PHE A 131 10.51 2.87 -5.95
CA PHE A 131 11.35 2.10 -5.01
C PHE A 131 11.27 0.58 -5.22
N VAL A 132 10.29 0.16 -6.01
CA VAL A 132 9.89 -1.21 -6.33
C VAL A 132 9.35 -1.23 -7.76
N THR A 133 9.35 -2.38 -8.40
CA THR A 133 8.76 -2.64 -9.72
C THR A 133 7.58 -3.58 -9.62
N TYR A 134 6.65 -3.49 -10.55
CA TYR A 134 5.39 -4.25 -10.50
C TYR A 134 5.58 -5.78 -10.45
N GLN A 135 6.65 -6.32 -11.05
CA GLN A 135 6.97 -7.75 -11.05
C GLN A 135 7.24 -8.26 -9.64
N GLU A 136 7.69 -7.37 -8.80
CA GLU A 136 8.26 -7.69 -7.53
C GLU A 136 7.22 -7.61 -6.44
N VAL A 137 6.40 -6.55 -6.53
CA VAL A 137 5.07 -6.50 -5.99
C VAL A 137 4.32 -7.79 -6.31
N ALA A 138 4.30 -8.23 -7.57
CA ALA A 138 3.64 -9.47 -7.92
C ALA A 138 4.29 -10.69 -7.25
N THR A 139 5.62 -10.78 -7.28
CA THR A 139 6.38 -11.95 -6.81
C THR A 139 6.06 -12.31 -5.37
N ALA A 140 6.08 -11.37 -4.44
CA ALA A 140 5.88 -11.73 -3.04
C ALA A 140 4.50 -11.41 -2.46
N ASN A 141 3.55 -11.01 -3.31
CA ASN A 141 2.12 -11.24 -3.07
C ASN A 141 1.62 -12.51 -3.77
N ASN A 142 2.50 -13.28 -4.41
CA ASN A 142 2.16 -14.46 -5.22
C ASN A 142 1.10 -14.17 -6.30
N ILE A 143 1.14 -12.98 -6.92
CA ILE A 143 0.25 -12.60 -8.01
C ILE A 143 0.74 -13.24 -9.30
N THR A 144 -0.09 -14.11 -9.89
CA THR A 144 0.21 -14.83 -11.13
C THR A 144 -0.13 -14.03 -12.38
N ASP A 145 -1.24 -13.26 -12.36
CA ASP A 145 -1.60 -12.33 -13.43
C ASP A 145 -1.51 -10.89 -12.93
N VAL A 146 -0.48 -10.18 -13.38
CA VAL A 146 -0.18 -8.79 -13.01
C VAL A 146 -1.25 -7.78 -13.44
N ASN A 147 -2.13 -8.16 -14.37
CA ASN A 147 -3.22 -7.30 -14.84
C ASN A 147 -4.52 -7.49 -14.03
N LEU A 148 -4.58 -8.53 -13.19
CA LEU A 148 -5.75 -8.85 -12.38
C LEU A 148 -5.47 -8.50 -10.92
N ILE A 149 -5.52 -7.20 -10.63
CA ILE A 149 -5.54 -6.71 -9.26
C ILE A 149 -6.93 -6.22 -8.89
N TYR A 150 -7.51 -6.78 -7.83
CA TYR A 150 -8.86 -6.45 -7.38
C TYR A 150 -8.80 -5.69 -6.06
N PRO A 151 -9.48 -4.56 -5.91
CA PRO A 151 -9.73 -4.02 -4.57
C PRO A 151 -10.45 -5.09 -3.71
N VAL A 152 -10.07 -5.25 -2.44
CA VAL A 152 -10.91 -5.99 -1.48
C VAL A 152 -11.68 -4.98 -0.63
N CYS A 153 -12.37 -5.48 0.38
CA CYS A 153 -12.99 -4.64 1.37
C CYS A 153 -12.10 -4.52 2.60
N ARG A 154 -11.98 -3.29 3.12
CA ARG A 154 -11.30 -3.03 4.37
C ARG A 154 -12.01 -3.79 5.50
N SER A 155 -11.24 -4.33 6.44
CA SER A 155 -11.77 -5.04 7.60
C SER A 155 -11.33 -4.37 8.90
N SER A 156 -12.03 -4.69 9.99
CA SER A 156 -11.66 -4.25 11.35
C SER A 156 -11.17 -5.39 12.20
N ILE A 157 -10.66 -6.44 11.54
CA ILE A 157 -10.16 -7.62 12.20
C ILE A 157 -8.86 -7.25 12.92
N SER A 158 -8.79 -7.58 14.21
CA SER A 158 -7.61 -7.34 15.04
C SER A 158 -6.41 -8.10 14.50
N ASN A 159 -5.23 -7.50 14.56
CA ASN A 159 -3.96 -8.16 14.24
C ASN A 159 -3.65 -9.37 15.16
N THR A 160 -4.31 -9.46 16.31
CA THR A 160 -4.21 -10.60 17.23
C THR A 160 -5.13 -11.77 16.87
N SER A 161 -6.06 -11.58 15.93
CA SER A 161 -6.96 -12.63 15.47
C SER A 161 -6.25 -13.60 14.54
N ALA A 162 -6.66 -14.86 14.51
CA ALA A 162 -6.08 -15.85 13.59
C ALA A 162 -6.40 -15.52 12.11
N ASP A 163 -7.50 -14.83 11.84
CA ASP A 163 -7.95 -14.39 10.52
C ASP A 163 -7.62 -12.92 10.22
N HIS A 164 -6.61 -12.34 10.88
CA HIS A 164 -6.17 -10.96 10.63
C HIS A 164 -5.78 -10.68 9.17
N ASN A 165 -5.45 -11.71 8.41
CA ASN A 165 -5.11 -11.63 6.98
C ASN A 165 -6.29 -11.98 6.06
N LEU A 166 -7.53 -11.93 6.55
CA LEU A 166 -8.71 -12.19 5.72
C LEU A 166 -8.93 -11.04 4.73
N LEU A 167 -8.72 -11.32 3.44
CA LEU A 167 -8.89 -10.39 2.33
C LEU A 167 -9.91 -10.97 1.34
N LEU A 168 -10.94 -10.19 0.99
CA LEU A 168 -12.04 -10.65 0.12
C LEU A 168 -12.23 -9.74 -1.09
N PRO A 169 -11.85 -10.16 -2.31
CA PRO A 169 -12.10 -9.37 -3.51
C PRO A 169 -13.59 -9.08 -3.69
N ASN A 170 -13.90 -8.00 -4.42
CA ASN A 170 -15.28 -7.68 -4.75
C ASN A 170 -16.04 -8.89 -5.35
N GLY A 171 -17.22 -9.18 -4.82
CA GLY A 171 -18.09 -10.26 -5.28
C GLY A 171 -17.74 -11.63 -4.70
N THR A 172 -16.74 -11.70 -3.82
CA THR A 172 -16.34 -12.94 -3.15
C THR A 172 -16.81 -12.99 -1.69
N TYR A 173 -16.80 -14.19 -1.13
CA TYR A 173 -17.07 -14.42 0.28
C TYR A 173 -16.11 -15.49 0.83
N ALA A 174 -15.88 -15.46 2.14
CA ALA A 174 -15.21 -16.55 2.84
C ALA A 174 -15.89 -16.85 4.17
N LEU A 175 -15.66 -18.08 4.62
CA LEU A 175 -16.03 -18.54 5.95
C LEU A 175 -14.81 -18.39 6.87
N THR A 176 -15.02 -17.79 8.04
CA THR A 176 -14.02 -17.62 9.09
C THR A 176 -14.61 -18.03 10.45
N ALA A 177 -13.77 -18.04 11.49
CA ALA A 177 -14.11 -18.49 12.83
C ALA A 177 -14.73 -19.90 12.82
N GLU A 178 -14.01 -20.88 12.26
CA GLU A 178 -14.48 -22.29 12.14
C GLU A 178 -15.85 -22.43 11.44
N ASP A 179 -16.03 -21.71 10.32
CA ASP A 179 -17.28 -21.62 9.55
C ASP A 179 -18.49 -21.02 10.28
N CYS A 180 -18.28 -20.32 11.40
CA CYS A 180 -19.35 -19.65 12.12
C CYS A 180 -19.62 -18.23 11.63
N MET A 181 -18.69 -17.64 10.89
CA MET A 181 -18.81 -16.31 10.34
C MET A 181 -18.64 -16.36 8.83
N GLN A 182 -19.57 -15.79 8.09
CA GLN A 182 -19.45 -15.59 6.65
C GLN A 182 -19.24 -14.11 6.40
N CYS A 183 -18.10 -13.75 5.82
CA CYS A 183 -17.80 -12.40 5.41
C CYS A 183 -17.83 -12.32 3.89
N SER A 184 -18.37 -11.22 3.35
CA SER A 184 -18.44 -10.94 1.93
C SER A 184 -17.96 -9.53 1.64
N CYS A 185 -17.45 -9.35 0.43
CA CYS A 185 -17.09 -8.04 -0.10
C CYS A 185 -17.93 -7.68 -1.32
N SER A 186 -18.39 -6.43 -1.36
CA SER A 186 -19.19 -5.89 -2.44
C SER A 186 -18.65 -4.52 -2.84
N ALA A 187 -18.61 -4.22 -4.13
CA ALA A 187 -18.14 -2.94 -4.68
C ALA A 187 -18.89 -1.72 -4.16
N ASN A 188 -20.09 -1.94 -3.63
CA ASN A 188 -20.89 -0.89 -3.01
C ASN A 188 -20.35 -0.47 -1.64
N ASN A 189 -19.46 -1.27 -1.03
CA ASN A 189 -18.92 -1.06 0.31
C ASN A 189 -17.48 -1.60 0.43
N TYR A 190 -16.54 -1.02 -0.32
CA TYR A 190 -15.09 -1.29 -0.16
C TYR A 190 -14.56 -0.86 1.22
N GLU A 191 -15.31 -0.03 1.94
CA GLU A 191 -14.92 0.56 3.23
C GLU A 191 -14.98 -0.42 4.40
N GLN A 192 -15.86 -1.42 4.33
CA GLN A 192 -16.04 -2.38 5.42
C GLN A 192 -16.59 -3.72 4.94
N LEU A 193 -15.87 -4.79 5.27
CA LEU A 193 -16.25 -6.18 5.08
C LEU A 193 -17.62 -6.45 5.72
N SER A 194 -18.55 -7.03 4.96
CA SER A 194 -19.89 -7.37 5.45
C SER A 194 -19.90 -8.77 6.00
N CYS A 195 -19.95 -8.92 7.32
CA CYS A 195 -19.95 -10.23 7.98
C CYS A 195 -21.31 -10.55 8.61
N THR A 196 -21.71 -11.81 8.50
CA THR A 196 -22.96 -12.37 9.07
C THR A 196 -22.66 -13.66 9.80
N SER A 197 -23.42 -13.95 10.87
CA SER A 197 -23.31 -15.22 11.57
C SER A 197 -23.95 -16.35 10.78
N VAL A 198 -23.27 -17.49 10.71
CA VAL A 198 -23.78 -18.71 10.11
C VAL A 198 -24.53 -19.49 11.19
N GLN A 199 -25.82 -19.75 10.95
CA GLN A 199 -26.66 -20.50 11.90
C GLN A 199 -26.33 -21.99 11.84
N ARG A 200 -25.31 -22.42 12.60
CA ARG A 200 -24.98 -23.82 12.85
C ARG A 200 -25.01 -24.10 14.36
N SER A 201 -25.43 -25.31 14.74
CA SER A 201 -25.58 -25.73 16.14
C SER A 201 -24.27 -25.74 16.96
N ARG A 202 -23.10 -25.65 16.29
CA ARG A 202 -21.78 -25.60 16.93
C ARG A 202 -21.23 -24.18 17.10
N CYS A 203 -21.95 -23.16 16.63
CA CYS A 203 -21.44 -21.80 16.64
C CYS A 203 -21.76 -21.06 17.93
N PRO A 204 -20.80 -20.32 18.50
CA PRO A 204 -21.04 -19.50 19.67
C PRO A 204 -21.95 -18.32 19.31
N THR A 205 -22.65 -17.80 20.32
CA THR A 205 -23.43 -16.58 20.18
C THR A 205 -22.50 -15.39 19.89
N VAL A 206 -22.80 -14.63 18.84
CA VAL A 206 -22.06 -13.40 18.51
C VAL A 206 -22.42 -12.32 19.53
N PRO A 207 -21.43 -11.73 20.23
CA PRO A 207 -21.70 -10.66 21.18
C PRO A 207 -22.20 -9.39 20.48
N PRO A 208 -23.17 -8.66 21.05
CA PRO A 208 -23.56 -7.34 20.56
C PRO A 208 -22.44 -6.34 20.83
N CYS A 209 -22.35 -5.31 19.99
CA CYS A 209 -21.45 -4.18 20.24
C CYS A 209 -22.03 -3.24 21.31
N ASP A 210 -21.18 -2.33 21.80
CA ASP A 210 -21.59 -1.26 22.71
C ASP A 210 -22.84 -0.54 22.20
N GLY A 211 -23.81 -0.33 23.10
CA GLY A 211 -25.13 0.21 22.75
C GLY A 211 -26.16 -0.84 22.31
N GLY A 212 -25.83 -2.13 22.39
CA GLY A 212 -26.76 -3.23 22.08
C GLY A 212 -26.95 -3.49 20.59
N LEU A 213 -26.09 -2.90 19.76
CA LEU A 213 -26.12 -3.06 18.31
C LEU A 213 -25.75 -4.48 17.92
N LYS A 214 -26.59 -5.11 17.10
CA LYS A 214 -26.26 -6.42 16.52
C LYS A 214 -25.26 -6.26 15.39
N LEU A 215 -24.56 -7.34 15.07
CA LEU A 215 -23.61 -7.36 13.96
C LEU A 215 -24.26 -6.87 12.66
N GLY A 216 -23.61 -5.91 12.00
CA GLY A 216 -24.09 -5.26 10.78
C GLY A 216 -25.05 -4.09 11.01
N GLU A 217 -25.57 -3.89 12.24
CA GLU A 217 -26.39 -2.72 12.56
C GLU A 217 -25.53 -1.45 12.66
N LYS A 218 -26.13 -0.35 12.24
CA LYS A 218 -25.53 0.99 12.26
C LYS A 218 -26.26 1.87 13.25
N SER A 219 -25.53 2.74 13.93
CA SER A 219 -26.04 3.77 14.82
C SER A 219 -25.47 5.12 14.45
N GLY A 220 -26.30 6.16 14.57
CA GLY A 220 -25.98 7.53 14.16
C GLY A 220 -26.30 7.82 12.69
N ALA A 221 -26.10 9.07 12.29
CA ALA A 221 -26.33 9.57 10.95
C ALA A 221 -25.11 10.35 10.44
N GLY A 222 -24.87 10.31 9.13
CA GLY A 222 -23.75 11.02 8.51
C GLY A 222 -22.38 10.37 8.76
N CYS A 223 -21.34 11.19 8.76
CA CYS A 223 -19.93 10.78 8.82
C CYS A 223 -19.47 10.17 10.15
N GLU A 224 -20.27 10.34 11.20
CA GLU A 224 -20.00 9.78 12.52
C GLU A 224 -20.81 8.50 12.77
N SER A 225 -21.44 7.95 11.72
CA SER A 225 -22.17 6.70 11.85
C SER A 225 -21.22 5.58 12.28
N LYS A 226 -21.62 4.81 13.29
CA LYS A 226 -20.86 3.66 13.81
C LYS A 226 -21.60 2.38 13.45
N MET A 227 -20.89 1.41 12.90
CA MET A 227 -21.40 0.08 12.60
C MET A 227 -20.80 -0.94 13.56
N CYS A 228 -21.63 -1.87 14.02
CA CYS A 228 -21.12 -3.05 14.72
C CYS A 228 -20.53 -4.03 13.69
N ALA A 229 -19.21 -4.17 13.69
CA ALA A 229 -18.48 -5.02 12.76
C ALA A 229 -17.79 -6.17 13.47
N TYR A 230 -17.45 -7.19 12.69
CA TYR A 230 -16.63 -8.31 13.14
C TYR A 230 -15.18 -7.86 13.29
N THR A 231 -14.59 -8.13 14.45
CA THR A 231 -13.21 -7.72 14.80
C THR A 231 -12.27 -8.90 14.99
N GLY A 232 -12.73 -10.12 14.70
CA GLY A 232 -11.91 -11.34 14.74
C GLY A 232 -12.48 -12.39 15.69
N TYR A 233 -11.68 -13.41 15.96
CA TYR A 233 -12.02 -14.49 16.88
C TYR A 233 -10.80 -14.94 17.67
N SER A 234 -11.06 -15.61 18.78
CA SER A 234 -10.01 -16.31 19.54
C SER A 234 -10.41 -17.77 19.74
N LYS A 235 -9.42 -18.65 19.68
CA LYS A 235 -9.60 -20.09 19.86
C LYS A 235 -8.56 -20.59 20.86
N THR A 236 -8.88 -20.48 22.15
CA THR A 236 -8.04 -21.02 23.24
C THR A 236 -8.57 -22.39 23.67
N THR A 237 -9.73 -22.44 24.32
CA THR A 237 -10.43 -23.66 24.74
C THR A 237 -11.79 -23.82 24.04
N SER A 238 -12.46 -22.71 23.74
CA SER A 238 -13.66 -22.65 22.92
C SER A 238 -13.53 -21.49 21.92
N LEU A 239 -14.33 -21.55 20.86
CA LEU A 239 -14.40 -20.47 19.87
C LEU A 239 -15.12 -19.27 20.49
N SER A 240 -14.48 -18.11 20.54
CA SER A 240 -15.09 -16.83 20.90
C SER A 240 -15.00 -15.84 19.74
N ILE A 241 -16.12 -15.21 19.40
CA ILE A 241 -16.24 -14.22 18.34
C ILE A 241 -16.15 -12.83 18.96
N HIS A 242 -15.37 -11.95 18.35
CA HIS A 242 -15.21 -10.56 18.77
C HIS A 242 -15.90 -9.63 17.78
N THR A 243 -16.60 -8.64 18.33
CA THR A 243 -17.26 -7.56 17.59
C THR A 243 -16.85 -6.21 18.17
N GLY A 244 -16.94 -5.16 17.38
CA GLY A 244 -16.58 -3.81 17.81
C GLY A 244 -17.24 -2.73 16.97
N LEU A 245 -17.33 -1.52 17.53
CA LEU A 245 -17.85 -0.36 16.83
C LEU A 245 -16.78 0.21 15.89
N VAL A 246 -17.15 0.35 14.62
CA VAL A 246 -16.28 0.86 13.56
C VAL A 246 -16.98 2.01 12.86
N THR A 247 -16.25 3.04 12.48
CA THR A 247 -16.80 4.16 11.70
C THR A 247 -17.28 3.66 10.34
N ALA A 248 -18.55 3.87 10.04
CA ALA A 248 -19.12 3.60 8.73
C ALA A 248 -19.01 4.84 7.84
N ASN A 249 -18.45 4.66 6.64
CA ASN A 249 -18.39 5.64 5.55
C ASN A 249 -17.35 6.77 5.73
N GLN A 250 -16.06 6.42 5.81
CA GLN A 250 -14.97 7.39 5.98
C GLN A 250 -14.64 8.13 4.67
N THR A 251 -14.70 7.48 3.51
CA THR A 251 -14.31 8.09 2.22
C THR A 251 -15.24 9.18 1.71
N ALA A 252 -16.55 9.08 1.94
CA ALA A 252 -17.50 10.15 1.57
C ALA A 252 -17.30 11.44 2.40
N CYS A 253 -16.68 11.32 3.57
CA CYS A 253 -16.58 12.38 4.56
C CYS A 253 -15.25 13.14 4.53
N ASN A 254 -14.23 12.55 3.91
CA ASN A 254 -12.94 13.20 3.68
C ASN A 254 -12.90 14.03 2.38
N GLN A 255 -14.00 14.10 1.62
CA GLN A 255 -14.10 14.94 0.41
C GLN A 255 -14.44 16.40 0.75
N LYS A 256 -13.52 17.08 1.44
CA LYS A 256 -13.46 18.56 1.40
C LYS A 256 -12.30 18.98 0.50
N GLY A 257 -12.61 19.16 -0.78
CA GLY A 257 -11.87 20.04 -1.70
C GLY A 257 -10.76 19.40 -2.51
N GLY A 258 -11.07 18.98 -3.74
CA GLY A 258 -10.06 18.64 -4.75
C GLY A 258 -10.71 18.13 -6.02
N ALA A 259 -10.88 18.99 -7.02
CA ALA A 259 -11.53 18.71 -8.28
C ALA A 259 -10.85 17.57 -9.06
N ALA A 260 -11.67 16.69 -9.64
CA ALA A 260 -11.24 15.62 -10.52
C ALA A 260 -10.95 16.12 -11.95
N ARG A 261 -9.90 15.53 -12.54
CA ARG A 261 -9.61 15.24 -13.97
C ARG A 261 -9.13 16.35 -14.91
N SER A 262 -7.99 16.07 -15.56
CA SER A 262 -7.90 15.89 -17.02
C SER A 262 -6.61 15.14 -17.44
N GLU A 263 -6.76 14.06 -18.20
CA GLU A 263 -5.71 13.38 -18.97
C GLU A 263 -5.22 14.22 -20.16
N PHE A 264 -3.95 14.06 -20.58
CA PHE A 264 -3.44 14.14 -21.97
C PHE A 264 -2.07 13.41 -21.96
N ALA A 265 -1.94 12.17 -22.46
CA ALA A 265 -1.82 11.71 -23.86
C ALA A 265 -0.38 11.78 -24.45
N GLY A 266 0.12 10.60 -24.87
CA GLY A 266 1.29 10.38 -25.75
C GLY A 266 2.55 9.94 -24.98
N SER A 267 3.32 8.91 -25.35
CA SER A 267 3.50 8.24 -26.64
C SER A 267 4.16 6.87 -26.38
N VAL A 268 3.62 5.82 -27.01
CA VAL A 268 4.09 4.43 -26.94
C VAL A 268 5.26 4.24 -27.90
N TRP A 269 6.44 3.85 -27.40
CA TRP A 269 7.52 3.31 -28.25
C TRP A 269 8.19 2.07 -27.64
N ARG A 270 7.74 0.92 -28.18
CA ARG A 270 8.48 -0.30 -28.57
C ARG A 270 9.61 -0.87 -27.69
N MET A 271 9.22 -1.93 -26.98
CA MET A 271 9.87 -3.24 -26.81
C MET A 271 11.40 -3.36 -27.02
N SER A 272 12.10 -3.74 -25.95
CA SER A 272 13.18 -4.73 -26.01
C SER A 272 13.24 -5.54 -24.71
N VAL A 273 13.30 -6.85 -24.89
CA VAL A 273 13.11 -7.89 -23.86
C VAL A 273 14.37 -8.00 -23.01
N ILE A 274 14.33 -7.58 -21.74
CA ILE A 274 15.33 -7.99 -20.74
C ILE A 274 14.62 -8.23 -19.40
N SER A 275 14.53 -9.50 -19.05
CA SER A 275 13.96 -10.05 -17.82
C SER A 275 14.99 -10.01 -16.70
N PHE A 276 14.82 -9.20 -15.65
CA PHE A 276 15.38 -9.44 -14.31
C PHE A 276 14.53 -8.75 -13.24
N HIS A 277 14.10 -9.55 -12.25
CA HIS A 277 13.18 -9.26 -11.13
C HIS A 277 13.90 -8.49 -10.00
N MET A 278 13.24 -7.79 -9.04
CA MET A 278 13.51 -7.72 -7.54
C MET A 278 12.84 -6.62 -6.64
N VAL A 279 11.97 -6.98 -5.66
CA VAL A 279 11.39 -6.18 -4.51
C VAL A 279 9.85 -5.86 -4.38
N LEU A 280 9.23 -6.61 -3.48
CA LEU A 280 7.82 -6.60 -3.09
C LEU A 280 7.29 -5.28 -2.48
N ILE A 281 6.27 -4.66 -3.10
CA ILE A 281 5.19 -4.00 -2.32
C ILE A 281 4.29 -5.10 -1.86
N LEU A 282 3.99 -5.23 -0.56
CA LEU A 282 2.88 -6.06 -0.15
C LEU A 282 1.60 -5.26 -0.47
N ILE A 283 1.03 -5.53 -1.65
CA ILE A 283 -0.28 -5.02 -1.98
C ILE A 283 -1.21 -5.94 -1.22
N CYS A 284 -1.74 -5.42 -0.12
CA CYS A 284 -3.06 -5.86 0.21
C CYS A 284 -3.95 -5.34 -0.93
N PHE A 285 -4.52 -6.28 -1.65
CA PHE A 285 -5.91 -6.07 -2.01
C PHE A 285 -6.56 -5.73 -0.66
N LEU A 286 -6.80 -4.45 -0.37
CA LEU A 286 -7.51 -3.97 0.82
C LEU A 286 -8.87 -3.41 0.37
#